data_AF-A0A1N7CQJ4-F1
#
_entry.id   AF-A0A1N7CQJ4-F1
#
_cell.length_a   1.000
_cell.length_b   1.000
_cell.length_c   1.000
_cell.angle_alpha   90.00
_cell.angle_beta   90.00
_cell.angle_gamma   90.00
#
_symmetry.space_group_name_H-M   'P 1'
#
loop_
_entity.id
_entity.type
_entity.pdbx_description
1 polymer ?
#
loop_
_entity_poly.entity_id
_entity_poly.type
_entity_poly.pdbx_seq_one_letter_code
_entity_poly.pdbx_strand_id
1 'polypeptide(L)'
;MTQLTAGEVANAAASAMIPQLDAAIKAASDITRPMLDALRAQLIGNTEAIIAASNAMLDDEDALHDQRNASALELTQLKAEHDELRIQCSRLIAARREDEAKVRKIESAHSQMAHQRDAYKRDAEEGRRIKAELDKAKARLKRLEESGQKREAEHNELKMKLQRTESMLVRATKAVVYAKDSVNNTQHRMMIEGLLVEKVIEVKGVHYYLYRRPCVVAETFRPTDDTVVSRDHMYAYRVETSAGYHWDAIPTQDGTIGTVKHRTMPKEVRQYLADKYSESALFDTGKVTLKNMELTQDMDSLAIALAELDAIDHSLTPLKIKDSLKQTRARKVQQIGRKAA
;
A
#
# COMPACT_ATOMS: atom_id res chain seq x y z
N MET A 1 -120.26 -3.96 25.36
CA MET A 1 -121.69 -4.06 25.03
C MET A 1 -121.74 -4.68 23.65
N THR A 2 -122.25 -5.90 23.52
CA THR A 2 -122.46 -6.51 22.19
C THR A 2 -123.55 -5.71 21.48
N GLN A 3 -123.14 -4.90 20.50
CA GLN A 3 -124.08 -4.23 19.60
C GLN A 3 -124.68 -5.31 18.71
N LEU A 4 -126.02 -5.38 18.69
CA LEU A 4 -126.74 -6.27 17.79
C LEU A 4 -126.46 -5.83 16.35
N THR A 5 -126.18 -6.78 15.47
CA THR A 5 -126.00 -6.53 14.03
C THR A 5 -127.31 -6.05 13.40
N ALA A 6 -127.24 -5.36 12.26
CA ALA A 6 -128.44 -4.91 11.54
C ALA A 6 -129.36 -6.09 11.19
N GLY A 7 -128.80 -7.25 10.85
CA GLY A 7 -129.54 -8.49 10.64
C GLY A 7 -130.23 -9.01 11.91
N GLU A 8 -129.54 -9.04 13.05
CA GLU A 8 -130.13 -9.45 14.33
C GLU A 8 -131.26 -8.51 14.78
N VAL A 9 -131.10 -7.20 14.57
CA VAL A 9 -132.12 -6.19 14.85
C VAL A 9 -133.34 -6.36 13.93
N ALA A 10 -133.13 -6.59 12.64
CA ALA A 10 -134.21 -6.81 11.67
C ALA A 10 -134.98 -8.11 11.95
N ASN A 11 -134.29 -9.18 12.32
CA ASN A 11 -134.91 -10.46 12.69
C ASN A 11 -135.76 -10.33 13.96
N ALA A 12 -135.24 -9.62 14.97
CA ALA A 12 -135.97 -9.34 16.20
C ALA A 12 -137.24 -8.50 15.95
N ALA A 13 -137.15 -7.48 15.09
CA ALA A 13 -138.30 -6.64 14.72
C ALA A 13 -139.37 -7.43 13.95
N ALA A 14 -138.97 -8.25 12.98
CA ALA A 14 -139.90 -9.10 12.23
C ALA A 14 -140.60 -10.14 13.12
N SER A 15 -139.85 -10.76 14.03
CA SER A 15 -140.39 -11.73 14.99
C SER A 15 -141.45 -11.12 15.91
N ALA A 16 -141.39 -9.81 16.19
CA ALA A 16 -142.41 -9.09 16.96
C ALA A 16 -143.63 -8.67 16.11
N MET A 17 -143.43 -8.28 14.85
CA MET A 17 -144.48 -7.72 13.99
C MET A 17 -145.29 -8.75 13.20
N ILE A 18 -144.66 -9.85 12.75
CA ILE A 18 -145.33 -10.91 11.96
C ILE A 18 -146.53 -11.54 12.71
N PRO A 19 -146.43 -11.91 14.00
CA PRO A 19 -147.57 -12.47 14.74
C PRO A 19 -148.75 -11.50 14.87
N GLN A 20 -148.48 -10.19 14.95
CA GLN A 20 -149.50 -9.15 15.01
C GLN A 20 -150.24 -9.01 13.66
N LEU A 21 -149.49 -9.06 12.56
CA LEU A 21 -150.02 -9.11 11.19
C LEU A 21 -150.86 -10.37 10.96
N ASP A 22 -150.39 -11.54 11.42
CA ASP A 22 -151.13 -12.81 11.32
C ASP A 22 -152.47 -12.78 12.06
N ALA A 23 -152.51 -12.14 13.23
CA ALA A 23 -153.75 -11.94 13.98
C ALA A 23 -154.72 -11.01 13.22
N ALA A 24 -154.22 -9.93 12.62
CA ALA A 24 -155.02 -8.99 11.83
C ALA A 24 -155.60 -9.63 10.55
N ILE A 25 -154.82 -10.45 9.84
CA ILE A 25 -155.23 -11.18 8.62
C ILE A 25 -156.42 -12.11 8.91
N LYS A 26 -156.41 -12.80 10.07
CA LYS A 26 -157.49 -13.72 10.48
C LYS A 26 -158.81 -12.99 10.75
N ALA A 27 -158.76 -11.77 11.28
CA ALA A 27 -159.93 -10.96 11.60
C ALA A 27 -160.45 -10.10 10.43
N ALA A 28 -159.71 -10.03 9.33
CA ALA A 28 -160.03 -9.19 8.17
C ALA A 28 -161.13 -9.78 7.27
N SER A 29 -161.86 -8.89 6.58
CA SER A 29 -162.87 -9.26 5.58
C SER A 29 -162.21 -9.67 4.25
N ASP A 30 -162.99 -10.30 3.36
CA ASP A 30 -162.49 -10.82 2.08
C ASP A 30 -161.87 -9.75 1.16
N ILE A 31 -162.22 -8.48 1.36
CA ILE A 31 -161.67 -7.35 0.57
C ILE A 31 -160.30 -6.90 1.11
N THR A 32 -160.06 -6.93 2.43
CA THR A 32 -158.84 -6.36 3.05
C THR A 32 -157.76 -7.39 3.35
N ARG A 33 -158.11 -8.67 3.45
CA ARG A 33 -157.16 -9.77 3.68
C ARG A 33 -155.98 -9.80 2.68
N PRO A 34 -156.18 -9.65 1.36
CA PRO A 34 -155.08 -9.69 0.39
C PRO A 34 -154.03 -8.59 0.60
N MET A 35 -154.45 -7.41 1.08
CA MET A 35 -153.54 -6.30 1.36
C MET A 35 -152.67 -6.57 2.60
N LEU A 36 -153.22 -7.22 3.62
CA LEU A 36 -152.47 -7.59 4.81
C LEU A 36 -151.51 -8.76 4.55
N ASP A 37 -151.92 -9.74 3.72
CA ASP A 37 -151.04 -10.81 3.25
C ASP A 37 -149.86 -10.25 2.44
N ALA A 38 -150.11 -9.26 1.57
CA ALA A 38 -149.06 -8.56 0.83
C ALA A 38 -148.09 -7.80 1.76
N LEU A 39 -148.62 -7.11 2.78
CA LEU A 39 -147.79 -6.39 3.76
C LEU A 39 -146.91 -7.34 4.59
N ARG A 40 -147.45 -8.50 4.98
CA ARG A 40 -146.69 -9.55 5.67
C ARG A 40 -145.58 -10.10 4.80
N ALA A 41 -145.86 -10.40 3.53
CA ALA A 41 -144.86 -10.87 2.59
C ALA A 41 -143.75 -9.83 2.37
N GLN A 42 -144.11 -8.55 2.28
CA GLN A 42 -143.15 -7.45 2.15
C GLN A 42 -142.27 -7.30 3.40
N LEU A 43 -142.84 -7.45 4.60
CA LEU A 43 -142.07 -7.40 5.84
C LEU A 43 -141.04 -8.54 5.91
N ILE A 44 -141.46 -9.78 5.59
CA ILE A 44 -140.56 -10.94 5.55
C ILE A 44 -139.44 -10.72 4.53
N GLY A 45 -139.79 -10.35 3.29
CA GLY A 45 -138.82 -10.13 2.23
C GLY A 45 -137.82 -9.01 2.54
N ASN A 46 -138.27 -7.92 3.17
CA ASN A 46 -137.38 -6.84 3.60
C ASN A 46 -136.44 -7.29 4.73
N THR A 47 -136.93 -8.05 5.71
CA THR A 47 -136.08 -8.55 6.80
C THR A 47 -135.05 -9.55 6.30
N GLU A 48 -135.43 -10.48 5.41
CA GLU A 48 -134.49 -11.41 4.78
C GLU A 48 -133.43 -10.67 3.96
N ALA A 49 -133.83 -9.63 3.21
CA ALA A 49 -132.90 -8.78 2.47
C ALA A 49 -131.92 -8.04 3.40
N ILE A 50 -132.38 -7.52 4.55
CA ILE A 50 -131.51 -6.85 5.53
C ILE A 50 -130.55 -7.83 6.17
N ILE A 51 -131.00 -9.05 6.52
CA ILE A 51 -130.12 -10.09 7.09
C ILE A 51 -129.07 -10.51 6.06
N ALA A 52 -129.47 -10.76 4.81
CA ALA A 52 -128.56 -11.13 3.74
C ALA A 52 -127.51 -10.03 3.47
N ALA A 53 -127.93 -8.76 3.43
CA ALA A 53 -127.01 -7.63 3.27
C ALA A 53 -126.06 -7.49 4.48
N SER A 54 -126.56 -7.66 5.71
CA SER A 54 -125.75 -7.58 6.92
C SER A 54 -124.69 -8.68 6.98
N ASN A 55 -125.01 -9.90 6.56
CA ASN A 55 -124.05 -11.00 6.53
C ASN A 55 -123.00 -10.78 5.43
N ALA A 56 -123.40 -10.33 4.24
CA ALA A 56 -122.45 -10.01 3.18
C ALA A 56 -121.44 -8.92 3.59
N MET A 57 -121.88 -7.91 4.35
CA MET A 57 -120.99 -6.87 4.87
C MET A 57 -120.00 -7.40 5.92
N LEU A 58 -120.40 -8.37 6.75
CA LEU A 58 -119.50 -9.02 7.71
C LEU A 58 -118.48 -9.90 6.99
N ASP A 59 -118.90 -10.65 5.97
CA ASP A 59 -118.00 -11.45 5.14
C ASP A 59 -116.95 -10.58 4.43
N ASP A 60 -117.36 -9.41 3.91
CA ASP A 60 -116.45 -8.42 3.31
C ASP A 60 -115.49 -7.81 4.34
N GLU A 61 -115.94 -7.54 5.56
CA GLU A 61 -115.10 -7.02 6.65
C GLU A 61 -114.06 -8.05 7.11
N ASP A 62 -114.46 -9.31 7.26
CA ASP A 62 -113.57 -10.42 7.60
C ASP A 62 -112.52 -10.64 6.48
N ALA A 63 -112.93 -10.57 5.21
CA ALA A 63 -112.01 -10.67 4.07
C ALA A 63 -110.96 -9.54 4.05
N LEU A 64 -111.35 -8.31 4.40
CA LEU A 64 -110.41 -7.19 4.53
C LEU A 64 -109.46 -7.37 5.71
N HIS A 65 -109.93 -7.92 6.83
CA HIS A 65 -109.10 -8.25 7.97
C HIS A 65 -108.05 -9.32 7.64
N ASP A 66 -108.45 -10.37 6.93
CA ASP A 66 -107.53 -11.42 6.47
C ASP A 66 -106.48 -10.87 5.50
N GLN A 67 -106.88 -10.04 4.54
CA GLN A 67 -105.95 -9.42 3.59
C GLN A 67 -104.94 -8.50 4.30
N ARG A 68 -105.40 -7.74 5.30
CA ARG A 68 -104.53 -6.88 6.12
C ARG A 68 -103.53 -7.70 6.94
N ASN A 69 -103.97 -8.81 7.53
CA ASN A 69 -103.11 -9.70 8.31
C ASN A 69 -102.05 -10.37 7.42
N ALA A 70 -102.43 -10.82 6.21
CA ALA A 70 -101.49 -11.37 5.23
C ALA A 70 -100.42 -10.33 4.81
N SER A 71 -100.86 -9.10 4.50
CA SER A 71 -99.95 -8.01 4.12
C SER A 71 -98.99 -7.62 5.25
N ALA A 72 -99.47 -7.65 6.50
CA ALA A 72 -98.63 -7.39 7.67
C ALA A 72 -97.57 -8.49 7.85
N LEU A 73 -97.92 -9.76 7.61
CA LEU A 73 -96.99 -10.88 7.67
C LEU A 73 -95.91 -10.76 6.58
N GLU A 74 -96.28 -10.49 5.34
CA GLU A 74 -95.32 -10.27 4.24
C GLU A 74 -94.34 -9.13 4.55
N LEU A 75 -94.84 -8.02 5.09
CA LEU A 75 -94.01 -6.87 5.46
C LEU A 75 -93.03 -7.21 6.61
N THR A 76 -93.41 -8.08 7.54
CA THR A 76 -92.48 -8.58 8.57
C THR A 76 -91.41 -9.50 7.99
N GLN A 77 -91.75 -10.35 7.02
CA GLN A 77 -90.79 -11.23 6.35
C GLN A 77 -89.77 -10.42 5.54
N LEU A 78 -90.22 -9.45 4.73
CA LEU A 78 -89.34 -8.58 3.95
C LEU A 78 -88.38 -7.76 4.82
N LYS A 79 -88.83 -7.31 6.01
CA LYS A 79 -87.95 -6.63 6.97
C LYS A 79 -86.86 -7.56 7.49
N ALA A 80 -87.21 -8.81 7.81
CA ALA A 80 -86.24 -9.81 8.26
C ALA A 80 -85.19 -10.11 7.19
N GLU A 81 -85.62 -10.29 5.93
CA GLU A 81 -84.72 -10.52 4.79
C GLU A 81 -83.79 -9.32 4.54
N HIS A 82 -84.33 -8.09 4.61
CA HIS A 82 -83.53 -6.88 4.46
C HIS A 82 -82.45 -6.77 5.55
N ASP A 83 -82.81 -7.04 6.80
CA ASP A 83 -81.87 -6.99 7.92
C ASP A 83 -80.78 -8.07 7.79
N GLU A 84 -81.14 -9.27 7.33
CA GLU A 84 -80.18 -10.33 7.05
C GLU A 84 -79.21 -9.93 5.93
N LEU A 85 -79.72 -9.42 4.80
CA LEU A 85 -78.89 -8.94 3.69
C LEU A 85 -77.98 -7.78 4.11
N ARG A 86 -78.47 -6.88 4.95
CA ARG A 86 -77.65 -5.78 5.50
C ARG A 86 -76.49 -6.32 6.34
N ILE A 87 -76.74 -7.32 7.19
CA ILE A 87 -75.68 -7.98 7.97
C ILE A 87 -74.68 -8.66 7.04
N GLN A 88 -75.14 -9.40 6.03
CA GLN A 88 -74.26 -10.06 5.06
C GLN A 88 -73.38 -9.05 4.31
N CYS A 89 -73.95 -7.94 3.82
CA CYS A 89 -73.20 -6.85 3.19
C CYS A 89 -72.14 -6.26 4.12
N SER A 90 -72.49 -6.01 5.39
CA SER A 90 -71.53 -5.47 6.37
C SER A 90 -70.34 -6.41 6.60
N ARG A 91 -70.59 -7.74 6.65
CA ARG A 91 -69.55 -8.76 6.78
C ARG A 91 -68.63 -8.81 5.56
N LEU A 92 -69.19 -8.71 4.34
CA LEU A 92 -68.41 -8.67 3.10
C LEU A 92 -67.52 -7.43 3.02
N ILE A 93 -68.02 -6.27 3.43
CA ILE A 93 -67.23 -5.03 3.46
C ILE A 93 -66.07 -5.16 4.48
N ALA A 94 -66.33 -5.73 5.66
CA ALA A 94 -65.29 -5.97 6.66
C ALA A 94 -64.21 -6.93 6.15
N ALA A 95 -64.61 -8.05 5.54
CA ALA A 95 -63.69 -9.01 4.94
C ALA A 95 -62.82 -8.38 3.85
N ARG A 96 -63.43 -7.58 2.95
CA ARG A 96 -62.67 -6.84 1.92
C ARG A 96 -61.64 -5.88 2.50
N ARG A 97 -61.99 -5.14 3.56
CA ARG A 97 -61.04 -4.23 4.22
C ARG A 97 -59.86 -4.98 4.83
N GLU A 98 -60.11 -6.17 5.37
CA GLU A 98 -59.05 -7.02 5.91
C GLU A 98 -58.13 -7.56 4.80
N ASP A 99 -58.69 -7.99 3.68
CA ASP A 99 -57.93 -8.45 2.53
C ASP A 99 -57.09 -7.32 1.90
N GLU A 100 -57.65 -6.12 1.75
CA GLU A 100 -56.89 -4.93 1.32
C GLU A 100 -55.72 -4.61 2.26
N ALA A 101 -55.91 -4.76 3.57
CA ALA A 101 -54.83 -4.57 4.54
C ALA A 101 -53.73 -5.64 4.40
N LYS A 102 -54.11 -6.90 4.14
CA LYS A 102 -53.16 -7.99 3.88
C LYS A 102 -52.37 -7.74 2.60
N VAL A 103 -53.02 -7.30 1.53
CA VAL A 103 -52.35 -6.96 0.25
C VAL A 103 -51.32 -5.84 0.46
N ARG A 104 -51.68 -4.74 1.13
CA ARG A 104 -50.74 -3.65 1.44
C ARG A 104 -49.53 -4.13 2.24
N LYS A 105 -49.73 -5.08 3.16
CA LYS A 105 -48.62 -5.67 3.94
C LYS A 105 -47.70 -6.51 3.05
N ILE A 106 -48.25 -7.26 2.10
CA ILE A 106 -47.46 -8.03 1.12
C ILE A 106 -46.67 -7.09 0.21
N GLU A 107 -47.29 -6.03 -0.31
CA GLU A 107 -46.64 -5.04 -1.17
C GLU A 107 -45.48 -4.34 -0.46
N SER A 108 -45.67 -3.93 0.79
CA SER A 108 -44.60 -3.30 1.58
C SER A 108 -43.45 -4.27 1.87
N ALA A 109 -43.73 -5.53 2.21
CA ALA A 109 -42.71 -6.57 2.38
C ALA A 109 -41.95 -6.85 1.07
N HIS A 110 -42.65 -6.90 -0.06
CA HIS A 110 -42.03 -7.09 -1.38
C HIS A 110 -41.08 -5.95 -1.74
N SER A 111 -41.49 -4.70 -1.49
CA SER A 111 -40.65 -3.52 -1.68
C SER A 111 -39.39 -3.56 -0.80
N GLN A 112 -39.53 -3.92 0.48
CA GLN A 112 -38.39 -4.08 1.39
C GLN A 112 -37.42 -5.15 0.91
N MET A 113 -37.92 -6.31 0.47
CA MET A 113 -37.10 -7.38 -0.09
C MET A 113 -36.35 -6.94 -1.35
N ALA A 114 -37.00 -6.17 -2.24
CA ALA A 114 -36.36 -5.64 -3.43
C ALA A 114 -35.20 -4.70 -3.07
N HIS A 115 -35.41 -3.78 -2.13
CA HIS A 115 -34.35 -2.89 -1.63
C HIS A 115 -33.18 -3.65 -0.98
N GLN A 116 -33.46 -4.66 -0.16
CA GLN A 116 -32.42 -5.50 0.45
C GLN A 116 -31.62 -6.27 -0.61
N ARG A 117 -32.30 -6.88 -1.59
CA ARG A 117 -31.64 -7.58 -2.70
C ARG A 117 -30.70 -6.66 -3.46
N ASP A 118 -31.13 -5.44 -3.75
CA ASP A 118 -30.34 -4.48 -4.52
C ASP A 118 -29.18 -3.89 -3.69
N ALA A 119 -29.32 -3.81 -2.37
CA ALA A 119 -28.20 -3.51 -1.47
C ALA A 119 -27.16 -4.65 -1.47
N TYR A 120 -27.58 -5.90 -1.27
CA TYR A 120 -26.67 -7.05 -1.30
C TYR A 120 -25.95 -7.22 -2.64
N LYS A 121 -26.62 -6.93 -3.76
CA LYS A 121 -25.96 -6.92 -5.08
C LYS A 121 -24.85 -5.88 -5.16
N ARG A 122 -25.09 -4.66 -4.67
CA ARG A 122 -24.07 -3.59 -4.63
C ARG A 122 -22.90 -3.99 -3.73
N ASP A 123 -23.17 -4.49 -2.52
CA ASP A 123 -22.13 -4.92 -1.59
C ASP A 123 -21.28 -6.06 -2.17
N ALA A 124 -21.89 -7.00 -2.89
CA ALA A 124 -21.18 -8.10 -3.55
C ALA A 124 -20.33 -7.63 -4.74
N GLU A 125 -20.76 -6.61 -5.47
CA GLU A 125 -19.98 -5.98 -6.54
C GLU A 125 -18.80 -5.19 -5.98
N GLU A 126 -19.02 -4.42 -4.91
CA GLU A 126 -17.98 -3.66 -4.22
C GLU A 126 -16.93 -4.60 -3.58
N GLY A 127 -17.37 -5.66 -2.90
CA GLY A 127 -16.48 -6.69 -2.37
C GLY A 127 -15.63 -7.37 -3.45
N ARG A 128 -16.18 -7.60 -4.65
CA ARG A 128 -15.42 -8.13 -5.80
C ARG A 128 -14.36 -7.13 -6.30
N ARG A 129 -14.68 -5.84 -6.36
CA ARG A 129 -13.72 -4.78 -6.74
C ARG A 129 -12.59 -4.68 -5.73
N ILE A 130 -12.93 -4.59 -4.44
CA ILE A 130 -11.94 -4.48 -3.34
C ILE A 130 -11.01 -5.69 -3.34
N LYS A 131 -11.54 -6.90 -3.50
CA LYS A 131 -10.71 -8.12 -3.57
C LYS A 131 -9.69 -8.07 -4.71
N ALA A 132 -10.11 -7.64 -5.90
CA ALA A 132 -9.21 -7.52 -7.05
C ALA A 132 -8.12 -6.46 -6.82
N GLU A 133 -8.43 -5.33 -6.18
CA GLU A 133 -7.43 -4.33 -5.82
C GLU A 133 -6.48 -4.81 -4.73
N LEU A 134 -6.99 -5.53 -3.73
CA LEU A 134 -6.20 -6.13 -2.67
C LEU A 134 -5.22 -7.18 -3.20
N ASP A 135 -5.66 -8.01 -4.16
CA ASP A 135 -4.79 -8.98 -4.83
C ASP A 135 -3.69 -8.29 -5.66
N LYS A 136 -4.02 -7.20 -6.37
CA LYS A 136 -3.02 -6.36 -7.07
C LYS A 136 -2.01 -5.74 -6.11
N ALA A 137 -2.48 -5.21 -4.97
CA ALA A 137 -1.62 -4.62 -3.95
C ALA A 137 -0.69 -5.66 -3.33
N LYS A 138 -1.20 -6.86 -2.99
CA LYS A 138 -0.39 -7.99 -2.50
C LYS A 138 0.67 -8.41 -3.51
N ALA A 139 0.32 -8.51 -4.79
CA ALA A 139 1.29 -8.84 -5.84
C ALA A 139 2.38 -7.77 -5.96
N ARG A 140 2.04 -6.49 -5.81
CA ARG A 140 3.02 -5.39 -5.81
C ARG A 140 3.94 -5.42 -4.59
N LEU A 141 3.40 -5.69 -3.40
CA LEU A 141 4.19 -5.86 -2.18
C LEU A 141 5.20 -7.01 -2.33
N LYS A 142 4.75 -8.18 -2.79
CA LYS A 142 5.64 -9.33 -2.99
C LYS A 142 6.79 -9.01 -3.96
N ARG A 143 6.53 -8.32 -5.07
CA ARG A 143 7.58 -7.89 -6.01
C ARG A 143 8.56 -6.91 -5.38
N LEU A 144 8.09 -6.02 -4.52
CA LEU A 144 8.94 -5.06 -3.81
C LEU A 144 9.80 -5.76 -2.76
N GLU A 145 9.26 -6.74 -2.04
CA GLU A 145 10.01 -7.57 -1.10
C GLU A 145 11.12 -8.36 -1.81
N GLU A 146 10.79 -9.05 -2.91
CA GLU A 146 11.78 -9.76 -3.74
C GLU A 146 12.86 -8.81 -4.29
N SER A 147 12.47 -7.61 -4.75
CA SER A 147 13.42 -6.58 -5.19
C SER A 147 14.27 -6.04 -4.04
N GLY A 148 13.71 -5.92 -2.84
CA GLY A 148 14.39 -5.49 -1.63
C GLY A 148 15.46 -6.48 -1.22
N GLN A 149 15.10 -7.77 -1.13
CA GLN A 149 16.03 -8.87 -0.84
C GLN A 149 17.18 -8.93 -1.86
N LYS A 150 16.89 -8.75 -3.15
CA LYS A 150 17.93 -8.73 -4.18
C LYS A 150 18.88 -7.55 -4.00
N ARG A 151 18.37 -6.34 -3.73
CA ARG A 151 19.20 -5.15 -3.48
C ARG A 151 20.02 -5.29 -2.20
N GLU A 152 19.47 -5.90 -1.16
CA GLU A 152 20.18 -6.18 0.08
C GLU A 152 21.33 -7.18 -0.13
N ALA A 153 21.10 -8.23 -0.92
CA ALA A 153 22.15 -9.16 -1.32
C ALA A 153 23.27 -8.47 -2.13
N GLU A 154 22.90 -7.63 -3.10
CA GLU A 154 23.86 -6.83 -3.88
C GLU A 154 24.66 -5.86 -2.98
N HIS A 155 23.99 -5.21 -2.02
CA HIS A 155 24.63 -4.33 -1.05
C HIS A 155 25.61 -5.09 -0.15
N ASN A 156 25.23 -6.27 0.34
CA ASN A 156 26.11 -7.12 1.15
C ASN A 156 27.32 -7.61 0.35
N GLU A 157 27.14 -7.95 -0.93
CA GLU A 157 28.26 -8.31 -1.82
C GLU A 157 29.23 -7.11 -2.01
N LEU A 158 28.70 -5.91 -2.22
CA LEU A 158 29.51 -4.69 -2.33
C LEU A 158 30.23 -4.35 -1.03
N LYS A 159 29.58 -4.52 0.13
CA LYS A 159 30.19 -4.31 1.45
C LYS A 159 31.36 -5.26 1.68
N MET A 160 31.21 -6.55 1.33
CA MET A 160 32.29 -7.53 1.41
C MET A 160 33.45 -7.19 0.46
N LYS A 161 33.16 -6.68 -0.75
CA LYS A 161 34.19 -6.20 -1.68
C LYS A 161 34.94 -5.00 -1.11
N LEU A 162 34.21 -4.03 -0.55
CA LEU A 162 34.80 -2.85 0.07
C LEU A 162 35.77 -3.25 1.19
N GLN A 163 35.34 -4.13 2.10
CA GLN A 163 36.18 -4.61 3.20
C GLN A 163 37.44 -5.33 2.69
N ARG A 164 37.33 -6.12 1.61
CA ARG A 164 38.50 -6.75 0.97
C ARG A 164 39.45 -5.72 0.38
N THR A 165 38.93 -4.72 -0.33
CA THR A 165 39.76 -3.65 -0.91
C THR A 165 40.41 -2.79 0.16
N GLU A 166 39.71 -2.45 1.24
CA GLU A 166 40.28 -1.72 2.38
C GLU A 166 41.40 -2.51 3.04
N SER A 167 41.21 -3.82 3.26
CA SER A 167 42.26 -4.70 3.78
C SER A 167 43.49 -4.75 2.87
N MET A 168 43.30 -4.80 1.55
CA MET A 168 44.40 -4.74 0.58
C MET A 168 45.11 -3.39 0.59
N LEU A 169 44.39 -2.28 0.67
CA LEU A 169 44.97 -0.93 0.75
C LEU A 169 45.79 -0.75 2.03
N VAL A 170 45.33 -1.26 3.16
CA VAL A 170 46.09 -1.22 4.42
C VAL A 170 47.38 -2.03 4.28
N ARG A 171 47.34 -3.21 3.66
CA ARG A 171 48.54 -4.03 3.40
C ARG A 171 49.51 -3.33 2.44
N ALA A 172 49.01 -2.77 1.34
CA ALA A 172 49.82 -1.99 0.40
C ALA A 172 50.46 -0.78 1.09
N THR A 173 49.71 -0.05 1.92
CA THR A 173 50.23 1.10 2.68
C THR A 173 51.37 0.66 3.61
N LYS A 174 51.19 -0.43 4.34
CA LYS A 174 52.23 -1.00 5.20
C LYS A 174 53.46 -1.44 4.40
N ALA A 175 53.26 -2.11 3.26
CA ALA A 175 54.36 -2.55 2.40
C ALA A 175 55.13 -1.38 1.78
N VAL A 176 54.45 -0.29 1.37
CA VAL A 176 55.10 0.94 0.89
C VAL A 176 55.90 1.63 1.99
N VAL A 177 55.34 1.75 3.19
CA VAL A 177 56.06 2.31 4.35
C VAL A 177 57.30 1.47 4.65
N TYR A 178 57.14 0.15 4.72
CA TYR A 178 58.24 -0.77 4.97
C TYR A 178 59.31 -0.73 3.88
N ALA A 179 58.92 -0.69 2.60
CA ALA A 179 59.85 -0.54 1.49
C ALA A 179 60.62 0.78 1.55
N LYS A 180 59.94 1.90 1.88
CA LYS A 180 60.59 3.20 2.08
C LYS A 180 61.60 3.15 3.22
N ASP A 181 61.24 2.51 4.33
CA ASP A 181 62.11 2.37 5.49
C ASP A 181 63.32 1.47 5.17
N SER A 182 63.14 0.35 4.46
CA SER A 182 64.23 -0.51 3.99
C SER A 182 65.15 0.16 2.98
N VAL A 183 64.61 0.94 2.04
CA VAL A 183 65.42 1.73 1.08
C VAL A 183 66.24 2.77 1.82
N ASN A 184 65.63 3.51 2.75
CA ASN A 184 66.35 4.47 3.59
C ASN A 184 67.44 3.77 4.40
N ASN A 185 67.12 2.66 5.07
CA ASN A 185 68.10 1.92 5.89
C ASN A 185 69.24 1.35 5.03
N THR A 186 68.96 0.86 3.83
CA THR A 186 69.96 0.41 2.85
C THR A 186 70.86 1.57 2.42
N GLN A 187 70.27 2.70 2.03
CA GLN A 187 71.02 3.91 1.67
C GLN A 187 71.90 4.38 2.83
N HIS A 188 71.38 4.35 4.06
CA HIS A 188 72.12 4.67 5.27
C HIS A 188 73.25 3.67 5.54
N ARG A 189 73.11 2.39 5.17
CA ARG A 189 74.17 1.38 5.35
C ARG A 189 75.23 1.40 4.25
N MET A 190 74.83 1.68 3.01
CA MET A 190 75.69 2.11 1.89
C MET A 190 76.29 3.51 2.13
N MET A 191 75.87 4.16 3.22
CA MET A 191 76.40 5.36 3.83
C MET A 191 77.01 5.10 5.25
N ILE A 192 77.14 3.84 5.75
CA ILE A 192 77.95 3.39 6.92
C ILE A 192 79.28 2.51 6.75
N GLU A 193 79.52 1.68 5.73
CA GLU A 193 80.77 0.94 5.34
C GLU A 193 82.03 1.59 4.61
N GLY A 194 82.44 2.86 4.69
CA GLY A 194 83.59 3.44 3.89
C GLY A 194 83.50 3.38 2.34
N LEU A 195 82.49 2.69 1.84
CA LEU A 195 81.75 2.85 0.60
C LEU A 195 80.91 4.17 0.51
N LEU A 196 81.21 5.26 1.29
CA LEU A 196 80.34 5.74 2.41
C LEU A 196 80.54 7.10 3.17
N VAL A 197 79.55 7.67 3.91
CA VAL A 197 79.69 8.95 4.66
C VAL A 197 80.70 8.90 5.78
N GLU A 198 81.75 9.68 5.55
CA GLU A 198 82.81 9.99 6.46
C GLU A 198 82.59 11.29 7.26
N LYS A 199 81.93 12.32 6.70
CA LYS A 199 81.72 13.59 7.39
C LYS A 199 80.45 14.29 6.94
N VAL A 200 79.55 14.70 7.83
CA VAL A 200 78.40 15.56 7.46
C VAL A 200 78.66 17.01 7.86
N ILE A 201 78.28 17.98 7.02
CA ILE A 201 78.42 19.43 7.25
C ILE A 201 77.08 20.10 6.89
N GLU A 202 76.54 21.00 7.72
CA GLU A 202 75.27 21.69 7.44
C GLU A 202 75.49 23.17 7.18
N VAL A 203 74.85 23.71 6.14
CA VAL A 203 74.90 25.14 5.82
C VAL A 203 73.53 25.65 5.36
N LYS A 204 73.00 26.69 6.04
CA LYS A 204 71.73 27.36 5.71
C LYS A 204 70.52 26.40 5.60
N GLY A 205 70.42 25.41 6.47
CA GLY A 205 69.28 24.47 6.52
C GLY A 205 69.33 23.32 5.50
N VAL A 206 70.47 23.12 4.82
CA VAL A 206 70.74 21.96 3.97
C VAL A 206 71.91 21.19 4.57
N HIS A 207 71.71 19.90 4.84
CA HIS A 207 72.78 19.02 5.29
C HIS A 207 73.60 18.58 4.08
N TYR A 208 74.90 18.37 4.27
CA TYR A 208 75.84 17.87 3.27
C TYR A 208 76.56 16.64 3.81
N TYR A 209 76.30 15.42 3.32
CA TYR A 209 76.90 14.18 3.78
C TYR A 209 78.12 13.78 2.94
N LEU A 210 79.33 13.89 3.48
CA LEU A 210 80.57 13.65 2.76
C LEU A 210 81.05 12.22 2.94
N TYR A 211 81.37 11.49 1.88
CA TYR A 211 81.75 10.07 1.89
C TYR A 211 83.22 9.86 1.54
N ARG A 212 84.08 9.29 2.41
CA ARG A 212 85.43 8.85 1.97
C ARG A 212 85.25 7.69 1.06
N ARG A 213 85.91 7.73 -0.08
CA ARG A 213 85.87 6.63 -1.02
C ARG A 213 87.29 6.25 -1.41
N PRO A 214 87.71 5.00 -1.18
CA PRO A 214 88.98 4.52 -1.73
C PRO A 214 89.00 4.70 -3.24
N CYS A 215 89.98 5.43 -3.78
CA CYS A 215 90.18 5.58 -5.22
C CYS A 215 91.49 6.28 -5.58
N VAL A 216 92.26 5.77 -6.54
CA VAL A 216 93.42 6.51 -7.07
C VAL A 216 92.92 7.74 -7.83
N VAL A 217 93.13 8.95 -7.29
CA VAL A 217 92.46 10.19 -7.71
C VAL A 217 92.78 10.57 -9.14
N ALA A 218 94.06 10.61 -9.53
CA ALA A 218 94.45 10.93 -10.90
C ALA A 218 93.98 9.89 -11.93
N GLU A 219 93.69 8.68 -11.47
CA GLU A 219 93.15 7.63 -12.33
C GLU A 219 91.60 7.67 -12.36
N THR A 220 90.98 8.11 -11.27
CA THR A 220 89.52 8.11 -11.07
C THR A 220 88.84 9.36 -11.62
N PHE A 221 89.55 10.50 -11.66
CA PHE A 221 88.99 11.79 -12.06
C PHE A 221 89.84 12.43 -13.18
N ARG A 222 89.20 13.06 -14.18
CA ARG A 222 89.89 13.72 -15.32
C ARG A 222 90.05 15.23 -15.07
N PRO A 223 91.15 15.84 -15.53
CA PRO A 223 91.28 17.29 -15.49
C PRO A 223 90.23 17.95 -16.41
N THR A 224 89.57 18.98 -15.88
CA THR A 224 88.69 19.89 -16.64
C THR A 224 89.15 21.32 -16.39
N ASP A 225 89.13 22.16 -17.42
CA ASP A 225 89.46 23.60 -17.38
C ASP A 225 90.86 23.90 -16.79
N ASP A 226 91.91 23.60 -17.56
CA ASP A 226 93.35 23.88 -17.31
C ASP A 226 93.96 23.43 -15.96
N THR A 227 93.17 22.82 -15.07
CA THR A 227 93.59 22.37 -13.74
C THR A 227 93.89 20.87 -13.73
N VAL A 228 95.05 20.51 -13.16
CA VAL A 228 95.53 19.13 -13.11
C VAL A 228 95.19 18.50 -11.76
N VAL A 229 94.58 17.31 -11.77
CA VAL A 229 94.22 16.55 -10.56
C VAL A 229 95.47 15.96 -9.87
N SER A 230 95.39 15.74 -8.55
CA SER A 230 96.52 15.20 -7.79
C SER A 230 96.83 13.74 -8.17
N ARG A 231 98.10 13.45 -8.45
CA ARG A 231 98.60 12.11 -8.81
C ARG A 231 98.88 11.20 -7.61
N ASP A 232 99.01 11.78 -6.43
CA ASP A 232 99.50 11.06 -5.26
C ASP A 232 98.36 10.53 -4.38
N HIS A 233 97.15 11.06 -4.55
CA HIS A 233 96.01 10.71 -3.70
C HIS A 233 95.34 9.40 -4.13
N MET A 234 95.06 8.53 -3.16
CA MET A 234 94.41 7.24 -3.29
C MET A 234 93.00 7.21 -2.66
N TYR A 235 92.41 8.37 -2.36
CA TYR A 235 90.99 8.50 -2.02
C TYR A 235 90.40 9.87 -2.37
N ALA A 236 89.07 9.92 -2.47
CA ALA A 236 88.32 11.15 -2.63
C ALA A 236 87.05 11.18 -1.77
N TYR A 237 86.39 12.34 -1.71
CA TYR A 237 85.16 12.52 -0.96
C TYR A 237 83.96 12.66 -1.89
N ARG A 238 82.87 11.92 -1.65
CA ARG A 238 81.52 12.34 -2.10
C ARG A 238 80.95 13.34 -1.12
N VAL A 239 79.91 14.08 -1.48
CA VAL A 239 79.20 15.09 -0.68
C VAL A 239 77.73 15.10 -1.09
N GLU A 240 76.85 14.38 -0.41
CA GLU A 240 75.39 14.34 -0.58
C GLU A 240 74.67 15.43 0.18
N THR A 241 73.37 15.62 -0.02
CA THR A 241 72.57 16.60 0.70
C THR A 241 71.24 16.06 1.15
N SER A 242 70.68 16.66 2.19
CA SER A 242 69.36 16.27 2.71
C SER A 242 68.20 16.52 1.75
N ALA A 243 68.41 17.34 0.71
CA ALA A 243 67.46 17.50 -0.39
C ALA A 243 67.62 16.42 -1.49
N GLY A 244 68.54 15.46 -1.30
CA GLY A 244 68.78 14.31 -2.18
C GLY A 244 69.84 14.53 -3.28
N TYR A 245 70.61 15.63 -3.26
CA TYR A 245 71.65 15.93 -4.27
C TYR A 245 73.05 15.62 -3.75
N HIS A 246 73.96 15.07 -4.57
CA HIS A 246 75.34 14.84 -4.15
C HIS A 246 76.39 15.21 -5.21
N TRP A 247 77.65 15.43 -4.80
CA TRP A 247 78.80 15.70 -5.68
C TRP A 247 80.12 15.20 -5.08
N ASP A 248 81.11 14.90 -5.92
CA ASP A 248 82.45 14.48 -5.47
C ASP A 248 83.39 15.70 -5.38
N ALA A 249 84.16 15.78 -4.30
CA ALA A 249 85.22 16.75 -4.07
C ALA A 249 86.58 16.08 -4.33
N ILE A 250 87.46 16.75 -5.09
CA ILE A 250 88.66 16.14 -5.67
C ILE A 250 89.88 17.01 -5.39
N PRO A 251 91.01 16.44 -4.92
CA PRO A 251 92.23 17.21 -4.73
C PRO A 251 92.94 17.46 -6.06
N THR A 252 93.42 18.69 -6.26
CA THR A 252 94.21 19.11 -7.42
C THR A 252 95.71 19.18 -7.11
N GLN A 253 96.54 19.21 -8.14
CA GLN A 253 98.01 19.16 -8.03
C GLN A 253 98.60 20.42 -7.37
N ASP A 254 97.91 21.55 -7.47
CA ASP A 254 98.24 22.80 -6.79
C ASP A 254 97.79 22.83 -5.31
N GLY A 255 97.21 21.73 -4.81
CA GLY A 255 96.75 21.59 -3.42
C GLY A 255 95.37 22.18 -3.15
N THR A 256 94.60 22.54 -4.18
CA THR A 256 93.23 23.04 -4.03
C THR A 256 92.18 21.93 -4.24
N ILE A 257 90.89 22.28 -4.28
CA ILE A 257 89.80 21.32 -4.50
C ILE A 257 89.06 21.67 -5.77
N GLY A 258 89.12 20.76 -6.74
CA GLY A 258 88.24 20.73 -7.88
C GLY A 258 86.85 20.21 -7.47
N THR A 259 85.80 20.92 -7.89
CA THR A 259 84.41 20.43 -7.81
C THR A 259 83.87 20.29 -9.23
N VAL A 260 83.38 19.10 -9.62
CA VAL A 260 83.20 18.78 -11.06
C VAL A 260 82.01 19.47 -11.73
N LYS A 261 81.03 20.06 -11.03
CA LYS A 261 80.01 20.94 -11.65
C LYS A 261 79.11 21.64 -10.62
N HIS A 262 78.76 22.90 -10.94
CA HIS A 262 77.83 23.85 -10.33
C HIS A 262 77.01 23.45 -9.07
N ARG A 263 77.50 23.88 -7.92
CA ARG A 263 76.87 24.79 -6.95
C ARG A 263 78.00 25.28 -6.05
N THR A 264 77.97 26.52 -5.57
CA THR A 264 79.04 27.04 -4.72
C THR A 264 79.09 26.20 -3.45
N MET A 265 80.02 25.24 -3.41
CA MET A 265 80.31 24.48 -2.21
C MET A 265 80.56 25.49 -1.09
N PRO A 266 79.84 25.39 0.03
CA PRO A 266 80.04 26.32 1.12
C PRO A 266 81.52 26.39 1.50
N LYS A 267 81.98 27.60 1.86
CA LYS A 267 83.40 27.85 2.14
C LYS A 267 83.93 26.90 3.23
N GLU A 268 83.04 26.57 4.15
CA GLU A 268 83.24 25.68 5.28
C GLU A 268 83.44 24.23 4.84
N VAL A 269 82.61 23.72 3.91
CA VAL A 269 82.76 22.37 3.32
C VAL A 269 84.07 22.28 2.54
N ARG A 270 84.39 23.34 1.80
CA ARG A 270 85.60 23.41 0.97
C ARG A 270 86.88 23.45 1.80
N GLN A 271 86.98 24.29 2.82
CA GLN A 271 88.19 24.37 3.63
C GLN A 271 88.52 23.02 4.28
N TYR A 272 87.50 22.34 4.82
CA TYR A 272 87.65 21.04 5.47
C TYR A 272 88.27 19.98 4.55
N LEU A 273 87.80 19.92 3.31
CA LEU A 273 88.28 18.96 2.33
C LEU A 273 89.75 19.23 1.95
N ALA A 274 90.19 20.49 1.94
CA ALA A 274 91.52 20.88 1.46
C ALA A 274 92.58 20.47 2.48
N ASP A 275 92.28 20.74 3.76
CA ASP A 275 93.13 20.34 4.87
C ASP A 275 93.29 18.82 4.91
N LYS A 276 92.20 18.04 4.71
CA LYS A 276 92.25 16.57 4.73
C LYS A 276 93.12 15.97 3.64
N TYR A 277 93.09 16.54 2.44
CA TYR A 277 93.97 16.10 1.36
C TYR A 277 95.44 16.45 1.61
N SER A 278 95.72 17.61 2.21
CA SER A 278 97.12 17.97 2.51
C SER A 278 97.80 17.06 3.54
N GLU A 279 97.03 16.42 4.42
CA GLU A 279 97.55 15.58 5.51
C GLU A 279 98.02 14.20 5.05
N SER A 280 97.26 13.53 4.18
CA SER A 280 97.61 12.20 3.68
C SER A 280 96.99 11.95 2.33
N ALA A 281 97.82 11.40 1.44
CA ALA A 281 97.41 11.02 0.10
C ALA A 281 96.91 9.57 0.03
N LEU A 282 97.35 8.65 0.91
CA LEU A 282 97.03 7.22 0.79
C LEU A 282 95.68 6.85 1.40
N PHE A 283 94.99 5.86 0.80
CA PHE A 283 93.83 5.23 1.41
C PHE A 283 94.25 4.04 2.26
N ASP A 284 93.80 4.03 3.49
CA ASP A 284 94.06 2.95 4.44
C ASP A 284 93.14 1.75 4.15
N THR A 285 93.64 0.74 3.45
CA THR A 285 92.88 -0.45 2.98
C THR A 285 92.56 -1.46 4.07
N GLY A 286 93.14 -1.37 5.28
CA GLY A 286 92.80 -2.23 6.42
C GLY A 286 91.37 -2.05 6.95
N LYS A 287 90.59 -1.14 6.36
CA LYS A 287 89.31 -0.64 6.90
C LYS A 287 88.07 -0.84 6.01
N VAL A 288 88.15 -1.42 4.81
CA VAL A 288 86.96 -1.53 3.94
C VAL A 288 86.79 -2.92 3.31
N THR A 289 85.71 -3.59 3.71
CA THR A 289 85.16 -4.81 3.10
C THR A 289 83.66 -4.80 3.42
N LEU A 290 82.78 -5.05 2.44
CA LEU A 290 81.35 -5.28 2.70
C LEU A 290 81.24 -6.50 3.61
N LYS A 291 80.94 -6.28 4.89
CA LYS A 291 80.96 -7.35 5.90
C LYS A 291 79.60 -7.63 6.49
N ASN A 292 78.61 -6.76 6.30
CA ASN A 292 77.44 -6.81 7.16
C ASN A 292 76.27 -7.64 6.57
N MET A 293 75.95 -8.77 7.22
CA MET A 293 74.75 -9.60 6.94
C MET A 293 73.45 -8.80 7.04
N GLU A 294 73.44 -7.69 7.78
CA GLU A 294 72.27 -6.83 7.96
C GLU A 294 71.93 -6.00 6.71
N LEU A 295 72.90 -5.68 5.84
CA LEU A 295 72.64 -5.04 4.54
C LEU A 295 71.91 -6.01 3.59
N THR A 296 72.33 -7.28 3.60
CA THR A 296 71.65 -8.35 2.87
C THR A 296 70.24 -8.57 3.41
N GLN A 297 70.05 -8.57 4.74
CA GLN A 297 68.73 -8.69 5.35
C GLN A 297 67.79 -7.52 5.00
N ASP A 298 68.29 -6.27 4.99
CA ASP A 298 67.46 -5.11 4.63
C ASP A 298 67.07 -5.13 3.13
N MET A 299 67.94 -5.64 2.26
CA MET A 299 67.67 -5.84 0.83
C MET A 299 66.69 -7.00 0.58
N ASP A 300 66.80 -8.09 1.34
CA ASP A 300 65.84 -9.20 1.31
C ASP A 300 64.46 -8.75 1.82
N SER A 301 64.43 -7.95 2.88
CA SER A 301 63.21 -7.31 3.40
C SER A 301 62.55 -6.38 2.39
N LEU A 302 63.34 -5.62 1.62
CA LEU A 302 62.83 -4.80 0.52
C LEU A 302 62.24 -5.68 -0.59
N ALA A 303 62.89 -6.80 -0.94
CA ALA A 303 62.37 -7.75 -1.92
C ALA A 303 61.03 -8.38 -1.49
N ILE A 304 60.89 -8.71 -0.21
CA ILE A 304 59.63 -9.21 0.38
C ILE A 304 58.52 -8.14 0.28
N ALA A 305 58.84 -6.89 0.60
CA ALA A 305 57.89 -5.77 0.50
C ALA A 305 57.40 -5.56 -0.94
N LEU A 306 58.31 -5.64 -1.91
CA LEU A 306 58.02 -5.50 -3.33
C LEU A 306 57.19 -6.69 -3.86
N ALA A 307 57.45 -7.91 -3.39
CA ALA A 307 56.66 -9.08 -3.74
C ALA A 307 55.22 -9.00 -3.22
N GLU A 308 54.98 -8.48 -2.01
CA GLU A 308 53.62 -8.24 -1.50
C GLU A 308 52.90 -7.17 -2.32
N LEU A 309 53.59 -6.10 -2.74
CA LEU A 309 53.01 -5.07 -3.61
C LEU A 309 52.64 -5.62 -5.00
N ASP A 310 53.48 -6.49 -5.57
CA ASP A 310 53.22 -7.15 -6.85
C ASP A 310 52.05 -8.15 -6.75
N ALA A 311 51.98 -8.92 -5.67
CA ALA A 311 50.85 -9.80 -5.38
C ALA A 311 49.53 -9.02 -5.21
N ILE A 312 49.59 -7.84 -4.58
CA ILE A 312 48.44 -6.92 -4.47
C ILE A 312 48.01 -6.40 -5.84
N ASP A 313 48.92 -5.98 -6.73
CA ASP A 313 48.55 -5.50 -8.06
C ASP A 313 47.96 -6.61 -8.95
N HIS A 314 48.54 -7.81 -8.90
CA HIS A 314 48.01 -8.99 -9.59
C HIS A 314 46.60 -9.36 -9.12
N SER A 315 46.32 -9.25 -7.81
CA SER A 315 44.98 -9.52 -7.25
C SER A 315 43.97 -8.39 -7.52
N LEU A 316 44.42 -7.15 -7.77
CA LEU A 316 43.57 -6.04 -8.23
C LEU A 316 43.27 -6.09 -9.74
N THR A 317 44.09 -6.79 -10.53
CA THR A 317 43.94 -6.88 -11.99
C THR A 317 42.58 -7.44 -12.44
N PRO A 318 42.04 -8.53 -11.86
CA PRO A 318 40.69 -9.01 -12.16
C PRO A 318 39.57 -8.02 -11.79
N LEU A 319 39.77 -7.17 -10.78
CA LEU A 319 38.80 -6.13 -10.38
C LEU A 319 38.80 -4.98 -11.39
N LYS A 320 39.98 -4.51 -11.83
CA LYS A 320 40.15 -3.51 -12.90
C LYS A 320 39.50 -3.97 -14.22
N ILE A 321 39.61 -5.26 -14.57
CA ILE A 321 39.01 -5.83 -15.79
C ILE A 321 37.48 -5.98 -15.67
N LYS A 322 36.96 -6.38 -14.50
CA LYS A 322 35.50 -6.50 -14.30
C LYS A 322 34.79 -5.15 -14.30
N ASP A 323 35.39 -4.11 -13.73
CA ASP A 323 34.79 -2.77 -13.69
C ASP A 323 34.81 -2.08 -15.05
N SER A 324 35.87 -2.27 -15.85
CA SER A 324 35.90 -1.80 -17.24
C SER A 324 34.85 -2.50 -18.13
N LEU A 325 34.65 -3.81 -17.97
CA LEU A 325 33.58 -4.55 -18.67
C LEU A 325 32.17 -4.09 -18.26
N LYS A 326 31.95 -3.79 -16.97
CA LYS A 326 30.68 -3.26 -16.46
C LYS A 326 30.40 -1.85 -16.97
N GLN A 327 31.40 -0.96 -16.97
CA GLN A 327 31.26 0.39 -17.57
C GLN A 327 30.98 0.31 -19.07
N THR A 328 31.60 -0.63 -19.78
CA THR A 328 31.37 -0.84 -21.22
C THR A 328 29.95 -1.34 -21.50
N ARG A 329 29.41 -2.26 -20.66
CA ARG A 329 28.00 -2.68 -20.73
C ARG A 329 27.04 -1.54 -20.39
N ALA A 330 27.29 -0.76 -19.33
CA ALA A 330 26.45 0.37 -18.95
C ALA A 330 26.38 1.44 -20.05
N ARG A 331 27.53 1.75 -20.69
CA ARG A 331 27.59 2.67 -21.84
C ARG A 331 26.82 2.13 -23.06
N LYS A 332 26.90 0.82 -23.35
CA LYS A 332 26.10 0.18 -24.42
C LYS A 332 24.60 0.28 -24.15
N VAL A 333 24.15 0.03 -22.93
CA VAL A 333 22.73 0.12 -22.55
C VAL A 333 22.21 1.55 -22.66
N GLN A 334 22.99 2.55 -22.24
CA GLN A 334 22.64 3.97 -22.40
C GLN A 334 22.59 4.41 -23.88
N GLN A 335 23.48 3.89 -24.74
CA GLN A 335 23.43 4.14 -26.18
C GLN A 335 22.21 3.52 -26.87
N ILE A 336 21.77 2.34 -26.41
CA ILE A 336 20.56 1.69 -26.94
C ILE A 336 19.30 2.46 -26.51
N GLY A 337 19.23 2.91 -25.25
CA GLY A 337 18.12 3.73 -24.75
C GLY A 337 17.99 5.09 -25.45
N ARG A 338 19.10 5.71 -25.85
CA ARG A 338 19.11 6.97 -26.63
C ARG A 338 18.76 6.81 -28.12
N LYS A 339 18.83 5.59 -28.68
CA LYS A 339 18.41 5.31 -30.05
C LYS A 339 16.94 4.89 -30.16
N ALA A 340 16.30 4.59 -29.04
CA ALA A 340 14.91 4.16 -28.95
C ALA A 340 13.96 5.27 -28.47
N ALA A 341 14.47 6.48 -28.21
CA ALA A 341 13.74 7.70 -27.87
C ALA A 341 13.90 8.71 -29.00
#